data_AF-X1I2X4-F1
#
_entry.id   AF-X1I2X4-F1
#
_cell.length_a   1.000
_cell.length_b   1.000
_cell.length_c   1.000
_cell.angle_alpha   90.00
_cell.angle_beta   90.00
_cell.angle_gamma   90.00
#
_symmetry.space_group_name_H-M   'P 1'
#
loop_
_entity.id
_entity.type
_entity.pdbx_description
1 polymer ?
#
loop_
_entity_poly.entity_id
_entity_poly.type
_entity_poly.pdbx_seq_one_letter_code
_entity_poly.pdbx_strand_id
1 'polypeptide(L)' 'MNPAIMAELLSNLSLLRLSAVAAHLETYLRQARESRQDYEEFLLNVTEIEVATRMENGCKRRIRDAKFPLL' A
#
# COMPACT_ATOMS: atom_id res chain seq x y z
N MET A 1 -10.59 7.03 15.23
CA MET A 1 -9.75 8.06 14.58
C MET A 1 -10.69 9.14 14.08
N ASN A 2 -10.28 10.41 14.07
CA ASN A 2 -11.14 11.48 13.55
C ASN A 2 -11.37 11.25 12.03
N PRO A 3 -12.62 11.18 11.56
CA PRO A 3 -12.92 10.93 10.15
C PRO A 3 -12.33 12.00 9.20
N ALA A 4 -12.23 13.26 9.65
CA ALA A 4 -11.62 14.33 8.86
C ALA A 4 -10.12 14.07 8.61
N ILE A 5 -9.39 13.63 9.63
CA ILE A 5 -7.97 13.27 9.52
C ILE A 5 -7.78 12.08 8.57
N MET A 6 -8.68 11.09 8.64
CA MET A 6 -8.63 9.93 7.75
C MET A 6 -8.79 10.33 6.28
N ALA A 7 -9.75 11.22 5.98
CA ALA A 7 -9.99 11.69 4.62
C ALA A 7 -8.78 12.46 4.06
N GLU A 8 -8.18 13.34 4.86
CA GLU A 8 -6.98 14.09 4.46
C GLU A 8 -5.78 13.17 4.25
N LEU A 9 -5.60 12.18 5.12
CA LEU A 9 -4.54 11.18 4.98
C LEU A 9 -4.70 10.37 3.68
N LEU A 10 -5.90 9.89 3.37
CA LEU A 10 -6.16 9.17 2.11
C LEU A 10 -5.89 10.04 0.88
N SER A 11 -6.24 11.33 0.93
CA SER A 11 -5.92 12.31 -0.12
C SER A 11 -4.40 12.42 -0.32
N ASN A 12 -3.64 12.59 0.76
CA ASN A 12 -2.18 12.67 0.72
C ASN A 12 -1.54 11.39 0.17
N LEU A 13 -2.03 10.21 0.59
CA LEU A 13 -1.54 8.93 0.07
C LEU A 13 -1.78 8.79 -1.43
N SER A 14 -2.93 9.26 -1.93
CA SER A 14 -3.22 9.30 -3.37
C SER A 14 -2.25 10.20 -4.13
N LEU A 15 -1.98 11.41 -3.63
CA LEU A 15 -1.04 12.36 -4.23
C LEU A 15 0.40 11.81 -4.28
N LEU A 16 0.81 11.08 -3.23
CA LEU A 16 2.12 10.41 -3.16
C LEU A 16 2.16 9.08 -3.93
N ARG A 17 1.06 8.69 -4.58
CA ARG A 17 0.89 7.44 -5.33
C ARG A 17 1.05 6.19 -4.46
N LEU A 18 0.76 6.27 -3.17
CA LEU A 18 0.82 5.16 -2.20
C LEU A 18 -0.50 4.39 -2.20
N SER A 19 -0.87 3.81 -3.35
CA SER A 19 -2.19 3.23 -3.55
C SER A 19 -2.42 1.93 -2.77
N ALA A 20 -1.38 1.13 -2.55
CA ALA A 20 -1.51 -0.11 -1.78
C ALA A 20 -1.69 0.21 -0.29
N VAL A 21 -0.94 1.21 0.19
CA VAL A 21 -1.12 1.74 1.55
C VAL A 21 -2.53 2.25 1.75
N ALA A 22 -3.05 3.08 0.83
CA ALA A 22 -4.39 3.65 0.95
C ALA A 22 -5.48 2.55 0.98
N ALA A 23 -5.33 1.49 0.20
CA ALA A 23 -6.29 0.39 0.14
C ALA A 23 -6.37 -0.45 1.43
N HIS A 24 -5.30 -0.48 2.21
CA HIS A 24 -5.18 -1.36 3.38
C HIS A 24 -4.90 -0.61 4.70
N LEU A 25 -4.95 0.73 4.67
CA LEU A 25 -4.59 1.61 5.77
C LEU A 25 -5.35 1.29 7.07
N GLU A 26 -6.66 1.07 6.99
CA GLU A 26 -7.48 0.76 8.17
C GLU A 26 -7.05 -0.53 8.85
N THR A 27 -6.70 -1.55 8.06
CA THR A 27 -6.22 -2.83 8.57
C THR A 27 -4.88 -2.66 9.26
N TYR A 28 -3.94 -1.93 8.66
CA TYR A 28 -2.63 -1.69 9.28
C TYR A 28 -2.71 -0.86 10.55
N LEU A 29 -3.56 0.17 10.56
CA LEU A 29 -3.80 0.97 11.78
C LEU A 29 -4.41 0.13 12.90
N ARG A 30 -5.27 -0.82 12.57
CA ARG A 30 -5.83 -1.75 13.57
C ARG A 30 -4.75 -2.69 14.10
N GLN A 31 -4.00 -3.32 13.21
CA GLN A 31 -2.92 -4.24 13.57
C GLN A 31 -1.87 -3.57 14.45
N ALA A 32 -1.37 -2.39 14.06
CA ALA A 32 -0.35 -1.65 14.83
C ALA A 32 -0.82 -1.31 16.26
N ARG A 33 -2.12 -1.02 16.42
CA ARG A 33 -2.71 -0.74 17.75
C ARG A 33 -2.82 -2.01 18.60
N GLU A 34 -3.14 -3.13 17.98
CA GLU A 34 -3.27 -4.43 18.66
C GLU A 34 -1.90 -5.01 19.04
N SER A 35 -0.91 -4.89 18.17
CA SER A 35 0.46 -5.39 18.39
C SER A 35 1.34 -4.45 19.22
N ARG A 36 0.85 -3.25 19.57
CA ARG A 36 1.64 -2.17 20.19
C ARG A 36 2.94 -1.90 19.43
N GLN A 37 2.82 -1.88 18.11
CA GLN A 37 3.96 -1.74 17.21
C GLN A 37 4.62 -0.38 17.36
N ASP A 38 5.95 -0.35 17.31
CA ASP A 38 6.71 0.90 17.30
C ASP A 38 6.48 1.66 15.99
N TYR A 39 6.60 2.99 16.06
CA TYR A 39 6.34 3.85 14.89
C TYR A 39 7.27 3.54 13.72
N GLU A 40 8.53 3.19 13.99
CA GLU A 40 9.51 2.84 12.97
C GLU A 40 9.12 1.54 12.24
N GLU A 41 8.72 0.52 13.00
CA GLU A 41 8.26 -0.75 12.44
C GLU A 41 6.96 -0.57 11.65
N PHE A 42 6.05 0.27 12.11
CA PHE A 42 4.81 0.56 11.39
C PHE A 42 5.11 1.21 10.04
N LEU A 43 5.98 2.23 10.01
CA LEU A 43 6.37 2.91 8.78
C LEU A 43 7.08 1.94 7.83
N LEU A 44 7.98 1.09 8.35
CA LEU A 44 8.65 0.07 7.56
C LEU A 44 7.63 -0.86 6.89
N ASN A 45 6.73 -1.48 7.65
CA ASN A 45 5.71 -2.40 7.13
C ASN A 45 4.86 -1.75 6.02
N VAL A 46 4.40 -0.52 6.26
CA VAL A 46 3.59 0.22 5.29
C VAL A 46 4.34 0.46 3.99
N THR A 47 5.63 0.82 4.06
CA THR A 47 6.45 1.04 2.86
C THR A 47 6.81 -0.25 2.13
N GLU A 48 7.11 -1.34 2.85
CA GLU A 48 7.42 -2.64 2.26
C GLU A 48 6.26 -3.17 1.41
N ILE A 49 5.02 -3.01 1.89
CA ILE A 49 3.82 -3.45 1.18
C ILE A 49 3.61 -2.66 -0.11
N GLU A 50 3.82 -1.34 -0.07
CA GLU A 50 3.74 -0.51 -1.27
C GLU A 50 4.79 -0.92 -2.30
N VAL A 51 6.04 -1.13 -1.87
CA VAL A 51 7.13 -1.56 -2.74
C VAL A 51 6.81 -2.93 -3.36
N ALA A 52 6.40 -3.91 -2.55
CA ALA A 52 6.05 -5.25 -3.00
C ALA A 52 4.91 -5.21 -4.04
N THR A 53 3.84 -4.45 -3.74
CA THR A 53 2.69 -4.30 -4.64
C THR A 53 3.09 -3.66 -5.97
N ARG A 54 3.98 -2.66 -5.95
CA ARG A 54 4.49 -2.04 -7.19
C ARG A 54 5.32 -2.99 -8.02
N MET A 55 6.17 -3.80 -7.38
CA MET A 55 6.97 -4.82 -8.07
C MET A 55 6.07 -5.88 -8.72
N GLU A 56 5.06 -6.37 -8.00
CA GLU A 56 4.11 -7.35 -8.50
C GLU A 56 3.30 -6.80 -9.68
N ASN A 57 2.76 -5.57 -9.56
CA ASN A 57 2.02 -4.92 -10.63
C ASN A 57 2.90 -4.65 -11.85
N GLY A 58 4.16 -4.25 -11.64
CA GLY A 58 5.14 -4.10 -12.71
C GLY A 58 5.40 -5.42 -13.45
N CYS A 59 5.55 -6.51 -12.72
CA CYS A 59 5.72 -7.85 -13.30
C CYS A 59 4.49 -8.27 -14.12
N LYS A 60 3.29 -8.18 -13.54
CA LYS A 60 2.02 -8.51 -14.21
C LYS A 60 1.82 -7.69 -15.48
N ARG A 61 2.15 -6.40 -15.45
CA ARG A 61 2.07 -5.52 -16.63
C ARG A 61 3.02 -5.99 -17.73
N ARG A 62 4.29 -6.27 -17.40
CA ARG A 62 5.28 -6.76 -18.37
C ARG A 62 4.87 -8.09 -19.01
N ILE A 63 4.32 -9.02 -18.22
CA ILE A 63 3.82 -10.30 -18.75
C ILE A 63 2.66 -10.08 -19.71
N ARG A 64 1.70 -9.21 -19.35
CA ARG A 64 0.55 -8.87 -20.20
C ARG A 64 0.98 -8.21 -21.51
N ASP A 65 1.92 -7.27 -21.42
CA ASP A 65 2.39 -6.50 -22.56
C ASP A 65 3.32 -7.30 -23.49
N ALA A 66 3.89 -8.41 -23.00
CA ALA A 66 4.78 -9.27 -23.79
C ALA A 66 4.07 -10.00 -24.95
N LYS A 67 2.72 -10.02 -24.98
CA LYS A 67 1.90 -10.61 -26.06
C LYS A 67 2.43 -11.96 -26.55
N PHE A 68 2.72 -12.87 -25.62
CA PHE A 68 3.25 -14.19 -25.96
C PHE A 68 2.35 -14.86 -27.01
N PRO A 69 2.92 -15.42 -28.10
CA PRO A 69 2.13 -16.14 -29.09
C PRO A 69 1.41 -17.31 -28.42
N LEU A 70 0.12 -17.46 -28.70
CA LEU A 70 -0.60 -18.67 -28.33
C LEU A 70 -0.12 -19.78 -29.28
N LEU A 71 0.53 -20.81 -28.72
CA LEU A 71 0.89 -22.04 -29.44
C LEU A 71 -0.36 -22.87 -29.75
#